data_AF-A0A0A6YW93-F1
#
_entry.id   AF-A0A0A6YW93-F1
#
_cell.length_a   1.000
_cell.length_b   1.000
_cell.length_c   1.000
_cell.angle_alpha   90.00
_cell.angle_beta   90.00
_cell.angle_gamma   90.00
#
_symmetry.space_group_name_H-M   'P 1'
#
loop_
_entity.id
_entity.type
_entity.pdbx_description
1 polymer ?
#
loop_
_entity_poly.entity_id
_entity_poly.type
_entity_poly.pdbx_seq_one_letter_code
_entity_poly.pdbx_strand_id
1 'polypeptide(L)'
;MGRSESQMDITDINAPKPKKKQRWTPLEISLSVLVLLLTIIAVTMIALYATYDDGICKSSDCIKSAARLIQNMDASVEPCTDFFKYACGGWLKRNVIPETSSRYSNFDILRDELEVILKDVLQEPKTEDIVAVQKAKTLYRSCINESAIDSRGGQPLLKLLPDIYGWPVASDNWDQTYGTSWTAEKS
;
A
#
# COMPACT_ATOMS: atom_id res chain seq x y z
N MET A 1 -78.33 -31.86 -69.92
CA MET A 1 -78.17 -33.23 -70.45
C MET A 1 -76.83 -33.75 -69.94
N GLY A 2 -76.79 -34.85 -69.18
CA GLY A 2 -75.54 -35.54 -68.80
C GLY A 2 -75.11 -35.42 -67.33
N ARG A 3 -74.90 -36.60 -66.70
CA ARG A 3 -74.52 -36.92 -65.30
C ARG A 3 -73.04 -36.66 -64.95
N SER A 4 -72.76 -36.53 -63.64
CA SER A 4 -71.70 -37.25 -62.87
C SER A 4 -72.02 -37.07 -61.37
N GLU A 5 -72.47 -38.08 -60.61
CA GLU A 5 -71.69 -38.92 -59.64
C GLU A 5 -70.72 -38.12 -58.74
N SER A 6 -70.64 -38.23 -57.41
CA SER A 6 -71.22 -39.14 -56.40
C SER A 6 -70.93 -38.64 -54.96
N GLN A 7 -71.76 -39.07 -54.01
CA GLN A 7 -71.43 -39.50 -52.64
C GLN A 7 -71.19 -38.49 -51.49
N MET A 8 -72.28 -38.31 -50.72
CA MET A 8 -72.49 -38.57 -49.29
C MET A 8 -71.52 -38.06 -48.20
N ASP A 9 -72.17 -37.31 -47.30
CA ASP A 9 -71.76 -36.55 -46.12
C ASP A 9 -71.60 -37.42 -44.86
N ILE A 10 -70.56 -37.16 -44.04
CA ILE A 10 -70.49 -37.52 -42.60
C ILE A 10 -69.59 -36.51 -41.86
N THR A 11 -70.17 -35.86 -40.85
CA THR A 11 -69.54 -34.99 -39.83
C THR A 11 -68.81 -35.77 -38.73
N ASP A 12 -67.68 -35.26 -38.21
CA ASP A 12 -67.17 -35.48 -36.84
C ASP A 12 -66.06 -34.45 -36.51
N ILE A 13 -66.22 -33.51 -35.57
CA ILE A 13 -65.96 -33.53 -34.10
C ILE A 13 -64.49 -33.76 -33.70
N ASN A 14 -63.95 -32.77 -32.98
CA ASN A 14 -62.59 -32.71 -32.41
C ASN A 14 -62.25 -33.92 -31.50
N ALA A 15 -61.07 -34.52 -31.70
CA ALA A 15 -60.48 -35.54 -30.82
C ALA A 15 -59.21 -35.03 -30.10
N PRO A 16 -58.92 -35.48 -28.85
CA PRO A 16 -57.81 -35.00 -28.03
C PRO A 16 -56.46 -35.62 -28.43
N LYS A 17 -55.38 -34.81 -28.39
CA LYS A 17 -54.01 -35.24 -28.70
C LYS A 17 -53.50 -36.31 -27.71
N PRO A 18 -52.83 -37.38 -28.17
CA PRO A 18 -52.32 -38.44 -27.30
C PRO A 18 -51.07 -38.01 -26.52
N LYS A 19 -51.06 -38.27 -25.20
CA LYS A 19 -49.87 -38.16 -24.34
C LYS A 19 -48.91 -39.32 -24.66
N LYS A 20 -47.76 -39.03 -25.27
CA LYS A 20 -46.67 -40.01 -25.46
C LYS A 20 -46.11 -40.42 -24.09
N LYS A 21 -46.25 -41.69 -23.70
CA LYS A 21 -45.54 -42.27 -22.55
C LYS A 21 -44.14 -42.67 -22.98
N GLN A 22 -43.13 -41.93 -22.52
CA GLN A 22 -41.73 -42.21 -22.79
C GLN A 22 -41.28 -43.44 -22.00
N ARG A 23 -40.91 -44.52 -22.69
CA ARG A 23 -40.50 -45.81 -22.09
C ARG A 23 -38.98 -45.91 -22.18
N TRP A 24 -38.30 -45.63 -21.07
CA TRP A 24 -36.84 -45.60 -20.98
C TRP A 24 -36.31 -47.03 -20.80
N THR A 25 -35.15 -47.35 -21.39
CA THR A 25 -34.48 -48.64 -21.18
C THR A 25 -33.78 -48.64 -19.81
N PRO A 26 -33.65 -49.79 -19.12
CA PRO A 26 -33.07 -49.85 -17.77
C PRO A 26 -31.63 -49.33 -17.71
N LEU A 27 -30.90 -49.40 -18.83
CA LEU A 27 -29.52 -48.93 -18.96
C LEU A 27 -29.41 -47.39 -19.01
N GLU A 28 -30.35 -46.71 -19.68
CA GLU A 28 -30.44 -45.24 -19.72
C GLU A 28 -30.86 -44.65 -18.37
N ILE A 29 -31.75 -45.34 -17.66
CA ILE A 29 -32.12 -44.97 -16.28
C ILE A 29 -30.90 -45.12 -15.36
N SER A 30 -30.15 -46.23 -15.49
CA SER A 30 -28.95 -46.48 -14.70
C SER A 30 -27.85 -45.46 -14.94
N LEU A 31 -27.60 -45.08 -16.21
CA LEU A 31 -26.63 -44.06 -16.57
C LEU A 31 -27.03 -42.67 -16.06
N SER A 32 -28.31 -42.32 -16.21
CA SER A 32 -28.85 -41.04 -15.71
C SER A 32 -28.72 -40.93 -14.19
N VAL A 33 -28.95 -42.03 -13.46
CA VAL A 33 -28.78 -42.08 -12.01
C VAL A 33 -27.30 -41.96 -11.61
N LEU A 34 -26.38 -42.63 -12.31
CA LEU A 34 -24.94 -42.52 -12.03
C LEU A 34 -24.42 -41.09 -12.23
N VAL A 35 -24.80 -40.45 -13.34
CA VAL A 35 -24.43 -39.05 -13.62
C VAL A 35 -25.01 -38.10 -12.57
N LEU A 36 -26.25 -38.33 -12.14
CA LEU A 36 -26.86 -37.55 -11.06
C LEU A 36 -26.09 -37.72 -9.73
N LEU A 37 -25.70 -38.95 -9.38
CA LEU A 37 -24.92 -39.20 -8.16
C LEU A 37 -23.53 -38.54 -8.22
N LEU A 38 -22.83 -38.63 -9.35
CA LEU A 38 -21.52 -38.00 -9.52
C LEU A 38 -21.60 -36.47 -9.48
N THR A 39 -22.65 -35.87 -10.05
CA THR A 39 -22.86 -34.42 -9.97
C THR A 39 -23.21 -33.98 -8.56
N ILE A 40 -24.00 -34.76 -7.80
CA ILE A 40 -24.26 -34.50 -6.37
C ILE A 40 -22.96 -34.58 -5.55
N ILE A 41 -22.12 -35.60 -5.78
CA ILE A 41 -20.83 -35.73 -5.09
C ILE A 41 -19.90 -34.55 -5.44
N ALA A 42 -19.82 -34.16 -6.70
CA ALA A 42 -19.01 -33.01 -7.11
C ALA A 42 -19.52 -31.71 -6.47
N VAL A 43 -20.83 -31.47 -6.47
CA VAL A 43 -21.44 -30.28 -5.87
C VAL A 43 -21.24 -30.27 -4.35
N THR A 44 -21.37 -31.41 -3.67
CA THR A 44 -21.13 -31.50 -2.21
C THR A 44 -19.66 -31.28 -1.87
N MET A 45 -18.71 -31.83 -2.63
CA MET A 45 -17.28 -31.55 -2.45
C MET A 45 -16.94 -30.07 -2.70
N ILE A 46 -17.48 -29.46 -3.76
CA ILE A 46 -17.30 -28.03 -4.05
C ILE A 46 -17.90 -27.19 -2.92
N ALA A 47 -19.09 -27.54 -2.43
CA ALA A 47 -19.71 -26.85 -1.31
C ALA A 47 -18.85 -26.96 -0.05
N LEU A 48 -18.38 -28.16 0.30
CA LEU A 48 -17.48 -28.39 1.44
C LEU A 48 -16.20 -27.55 1.32
N TYR A 49 -15.55 -27.51 0.15
CA TYR A 49 -14.37 -26.67 -0.08
C TYR A 49 -14.67 -25.18 -0.02
N ALA A 50 -15.81 -24.73 -0.57
CA ALA A 50 -16.19 -23.33 -0.59
C ALA A 50 -16.63 -22.81 0.78
N THR A 51 -17.19 -23.69 1.62
CA THR A 51 -17.57 -23.37 3.02
C THR A 51 -16.49 -23.71 4.03
N TYR A 52 -15.34 -24.24 3.58
CA TYR A 52 -14.23 -24.58 4.45
C TYR A 52 -13.53 -23.29 4.90
N ASP A 53 -13.65 -23.00 6.19
CA ASP A 53 -12.87 -21.95 6.85
C ASP A 53 -11.66 -22.59 7.53
N ASP A 54 -10.46 -22.29 7.02
CA ASP A 54 -9.19 -22.70 7.62
C ASP A 54 -8.78 -21.80 8.80
N GLY A 55 -9.57 -20.78 9.12
CA GLY A 55 -9.29 -19.80 10.17
C GLY A 55 -8.14 -18.85 9.82
N ILE A 56 -7.65 -18.85 8.58
CA ILE A 56 -6.53 -18.01 8.14
C ILE A 56 -7.07 -16.69 7.58
N CYS A 57 -6.56 -15.58 8.11
CA CYS A 57 -6.87 -14.27 7.58
C CYS A 57 -6.31 -14.09 6.15
N LYS A 58 -7.19 -13.88 5.18
CA LYS A 58 -6.86 -13.65 3.76
C LYS A 58 -7.17 -12.21 3.30
N SER A 59 -7.39 -11.29 4.24
CA SER A 59 -7.60 -9.88 3.90
C SER A 59 -6.32 -9.27 3.30
N SER A 60 -6.48 -8.21 2.50
CA SER A 60 -5.35 -7.50 1.89
C SER A 60 -4.33 -7.03 2.95
N ASP A 61 -4.81 -6.54 4.09
CA ASP A 61 -3.95 -6.04 5.17
C ASP A 61 -3.18 -7.17 5.87
N CYS A 62 -3.81 -8.33 6.06
CA CYS A 62 -3.14 -9.52 6.59
C CYS A 62 -2.02 -10.00 5.65
N ILE A 63 -2.29 -10.07 4.35
CA ILE A 63 -1.29 -10.52 3.36
C ILE A 63 -0.11 -9.55 3.29
N LYS A 64 -0.36 -8.23 3.25
CA LYS A 64 0.70 -7.21 3.26
C LYS A 64 1.56 -7.28 4.51
N SER A 65 0.92 -7.43 5.68
CA SER A 65 1.61 -7.54 6.96
C SER A 65 2.46 -8.80 7.04
N ALA A 66 1.89 -9.95 6.67
CA ALA A 66 2.58 -11.23 6.64
C ALA A 66 3.78 -11.21 5.67
N ALA A 67 3.62 -10.63 4.48
CA ALA A 67 4.71 -10.48 3.53
C ALA A 67 5.88 -9.66 4.13
N ARG A 68 5.59 -8.56 4.81
CA ARG A 68 6.64 -7.74 5.46
C ARG A 68 7.37 -8.52 6.57
N LEU A 69 6.63 -9.28 7.39
CA LEU A 69 7.22 -10.12 8.45
C LEU A 69 8.15 -11.18 7.85
N ILE A 70 7.67 -11.94 6.87
CA ILE A 70 8.42 -13.01 6.20
C ILE A 70 9.67 -12.47 5.49
N GLN A 71 9.56 -11.30 4.85
CA GLN A 71 10.71 -10.70 4.21
C GLN A 71 11.78 -10.32 5.24
N ASN A 72 11.40 -9.68 6.35
CA ASN A 72 12.37 -9.15 7.30
C ASN A 72 13.07 -10.23 8.13
N MET A 73 12.38 -11.32 8.41
CA MET A 73 12.92 -12.42 9.21
C MET A 73 13.92 -13.31 8.45
N ASP A 74 14.77 -13.99 9.21
CA ASP A 74 15.62 -15.09 8.78
C ASP A 74 15.25 -16.35 9.56
N ALA A 75 14.42 -17.20 8.95
CA ALA A 75 13.92 -18.43 9.57
C ALA A 75 14.98 -19.53 9.73
N SER A 76 16.22 -19.32 9.25
CA SER A 76 17.32 -20.26 9.47
C SER A 76 17.99 -20.11 10.85
N VAL A 77 17.67 -19.04 11.57
CA VAL A 77 18.23 -18.73 12.89
C VAL A 77 17.25 -19.17 13.99
N GLU A 78 17.74 -19.87 15.02
CA GLU A 78 16.91 -20.25 16.16
C GLU A 78 16.50 -19.01 16.98
N PRO A 79 15.19 -18.69 17.11
CA PRO A 79 14.73 -17.47 17.77
C PRO A 79 15.12 -17.39 19.25
N CYS A 80 15.22 -18.54 19.94
CA CYS A 80 15.63 -18.58 21.35
C CYS A 80 17.12 -18.30 21.56
N THR A 81 17.92 -18.33 20.49
CA THR A 81 19.37 -18.07 20.53
C THR A 81 19.68 -16.61 20.19
N ASP A 82 19.13 -16.11 19.08
CA ASP A 82 19.26 -14.71 18.67
C ASP A 82 17.98 -14.25 17.98
N PHE A 83 17.06 -13.70 18.77
CA PHE A 83 15.78 -13.22 18.26
C PHE A 83 15.94 -12.03 17.31
N PHE A 84 17.00 -11.23 17.45
CA PHE A 84 17.24 -10.11 16.55
C PHE A 84 17.63 -10.59 15.15
N LYS A 85 18.55 -11.55 15.05
CA LYS A 85 18.90 -12.17 13.76
C LYS A 85 17.74 -12.95 13.17
N TYR A 86 16.96 -13.67 13.98
CA TYR A 86 15.74 -14.30 13.50
C TYR A 86 14.72 -13.30 12.96
N ALA A 87 14.42 -12.21 13.67
CA ALA A 87 13.38 -11.26 13.26
C ALA A 87 13.82 -10.29 12.15
N CYS A 88 15.11 -9.96 12.07
CA CYS A 88 15.63 -8.90 11.20
C CYS A 88 16.71 -9.36 10.21
N GLY A 89 17.16 -10.61 10.26
CA GLY A 89 18.30 -11.10 9.46
C GLY A 89 18.09 -10.96 7.95
N GLY A 90 16.86 -11.22 7.48
CA GLY A 90 16.47 -10.99 6.09
C GLY A 90 16.55 -9.51 5.70
N TRP A 91 16.13 -8.61 6.58
CA TRP A 91 16.24 -7.16 6.36
C TRP A 91 17.69 -6.70 6.30
N LEU A 92 18.54 -7.14 7.24
CA LEU A 92 19.97 -6.80 7.28
C LEU A 92 20.72 -7.24 6.02
N LYS A 93 20.34 -8.38 5.42
CA LYS A 93 20.96 -8.88 4.20
C LYS A 93 20.60 -8.07 2.95
N ARG A 94 19.42 -7.45 2.93
CA ARG A 94 18.91 -6.71 1.75
C ARG A 94 19.18 -5.22 1.78
N ASN A 95 19.42 -4.64 2.95
CA ASN A 95 19.53 -3.20 3.10
C ASN A 95 20.97 -2.78 3.43
N VAL A 96 21.40 -1.70 2.80
CA VAL A 96 22.66 -1.00 3.08
C VAL A 96 22.30 0.37 3.63
N ILE A 97 23.08 0.86 4.59
CA ILE A 97 22.88 2.20 5.14
C ILE A 97 23.15 3.22 4.02
N PRO A 98 22.20 4.10 3.67
CA PRO A 98 22.43 5.13 2.66
C PRO A 98 23.55 6.09 3.07
N GLU A 99 24.28 6.65 2.10
CA GLU A 99 25.41 7.57 2.35
C GLU A 99 25.02 8.83 3.16
N THR A 100 23.76 9.26 3.06
CA THR A 100 23.21 10.41 3.78
C THR A 100 22.75 10.08 5.20
N SER A 101 22.89 8.82 5.63
CA SER A 101 22.35 8.32 6.89
C SER A 101 23.45 7.69 7.74
N SER A 102 23.47 8.00 9.04
CA SER A 102 24.41 7.36 9.99
C SER A 102 23.92 6.00 10.52
N ARG A 103 22.62 5.72 10.34
CA ARG A 103 21.94 4.48 10.69
C ARG A 103 20.76 4.28 9.75
N TYR A 104 20.32 3.04 9.60
CA TYR A 104 19.12 2.75 8.81
C TYR A 104 18.32 1.63 9.45
N SER A 105 17.01 1.84 9.53
CA SER A 105 16.06 0.93 10.17
C SER A 105 14.66 1.19 9.63
N ASN A 106 13.68 0.39 10.06
CA ASN A 106 12.28 0.62 9.72
C ASN A 106 11.76 1.99 10.19
N PHE A 107 12.32 2.57 11.25
CA PHE A 107 11.93 3.91 11.69
C PHE A 107 12.44 5.00 10.75
N ASP A 108 13.64 4.81 10.20
CA ASP A 108 14.23 5.75 9.27
C ASP A 108 13.48 5.68 7.92
N ILE A 109 13.13 4.47 7.44
CA ILE A 109 12.26 4.30 6.26
C ILE A 109 10.92 5.05 6.41
N LEU A 110 10.25 4.91 7.56
CA LEU A 110 8.99 5.61 7.81
C LEU A 110 9.17 7.14 7.89
N ARG A 111 10.31 7.61 8.38
CA ARG A 111 10.64 9.04 8.38
C ARG A 111 10.85 9.54 6.94
N ASP A 112 11.59 8.81 6.12
CA ASP A 112 11.81 9.15 4.72
C ASP A 112 10.46 9.23 3.96
N GLU A 113 9.58 8.26 4.17
CA GLU A 113 8.22 8.27 3.60
C GLU A 113 7.38 9.48 4.09
N LEU A 114 7.49 9.84 5.37
CA LEU A 114 6.82 11.01 5.92
C LEU A 114 7.37 12.32 5.31
N GLU A 115 8.68 12.41 5.13
CA GLU A 115 9.34 13.58 4.53
C GLU A 115 8.88 13.81 3.08
N VAL A 116 8.61 12.75 2.33
CA VAL A 116 7.97 12.85 0.99
C VAL A 116 6.60 13.51 1.09
N ILE A 117 5.75 13.08 2.02
CA ILE A 117 4.43 13.67 2.22
C ILE A 117 4.54 15.14 2.65
N LEU A 118 5.47 15.45 3.56
CA LEU A 118 5.72 16.82 4.02
C LEU A 118 6.18 17.73 2.88
N LYS A 119 7.08 17.25 2.03
CA LYS A 119 7.49 17.93 0.81
C LYS A 119 6.29 18.24 -0.07
N ASP A 120 5.44 17.26 -0.33
CA ASP A 120 4.27 17.42 -1.21
C ASP A 120 3.29 18.48 -0.70
N VAL A 121 3.02 18.52 0.61
CA VAL A 121 2.09 19.51 1.18
C VAL A 121 2.70 20.89 1.37
N LEU A 122 4.04 21.02 1.41
CA LEU A 122 4.74 22.29 1.63
C LEU A 122 5.22 23.00 0.36
N GLN A 123 5.42 22.27 -0.75
CA GLN A 123 6.01 22.82 -1.97
C GLN A 123 5.14 23.84 -2.70
N GLU A 124 3.82 23.65 -2.71
CA GLU A 124 2.89 24.47 -3.50
C GLU A 124 1.97 25.32 -2.60
N PRO A 125 1.93 26.66 -2.78
CA PRO A 125 0.96 27.51 -2.10
C PRO A 125 -0.45 27.27 -2.63
N LYS A 126 -1.45 27.35 -1.75
CA LYS A 126 -2.87 27.26 -2.11
C LYS A 126 -3.60 28.54 -1.73
N THR A 127 -4.60 28.92 -2.52
CA THR A 127 -5.36 30.16 -2.31
C THR A 127 -6.08 30.17 -0.96
N GLU A 128 -6.53 29.00 -0.50
CA GLU A 128 -7.26 28.77 0.73
C GLU A 128 -6.36 28.55 1.97
N ASP A 129 -5.04 28.63 1.83
CA ASP A 129 -4.12 28.43 2.97
C ASP A 129 -4.33 29.51 4.04
N ILE A 130 -4.54 29.08 5.29
CA ILE A 130 -4.50 29.99 6.45
C ILE A 130 -3.08 30.57 6.65
N VAL A 131 -2.98 31.72 7.30
CA VAL A 131 -1.70 32.45 7.51
C VAL A 131 -0.58 31.57 8.08
N ALA A 132 -0.91 30.66 9.02
CA ALA A 132 0.07 29.74 9.60
C ALA A 132 0.69 28.81 8.53
N VAL A 133 -0.12 28.26 7.63
CA VAL A 133 0.33 27.38 6.54
C VAL A 133 1.10 28.18 5.50
N GLN A 134 0.65 29.38 5.14
CA GLN A 134 1.38 30.27 4.23
C GLN A 134 2.79 30.57 4.73
N LYS A 135 2.97 30.80 6.04
CA LYS A 135 4.27 31.00 6.66
C LYS A 135 5.13 29.74 6.61
N ALA A 136 4.57 28.57 6.91
CA ALA A 136 5.29 27.29 6.83
C ALA A 136 5.80 27.01 5.40
N LYS A 137 4.94 27.20 4.38
CA LYS A 137 5.31 27.04 2.97
C LYS A 137 6.34 28.08 2.52
N THR A 138 6.23 29.31 3.00
CA THR A 138 7.21 30.37 2.69
C THR A 138 8.57 30.07 3.30
N LEU A 139 8.58 29.58 4.55
CA LEU A 139 9.80 29.11 5.20
C LEU A 139 10.43 27.94 4.41
N TYR A 140 9.63 26.94 4.03
CA TYR A 140 10.09 25.82 3.20
C TYR A 140 10.74 26.29 1.90
N ARG A 141 10.06 27.16 1.14
CA ARG A 141 10.59 27.72 -0.13
C ARG A 141 11.85 28.56 0.07
N SER A 142 11.99 29.24 1.22
CA SER A 142 13.22 29.99 1.53
C SER A 142 14.41 29.07 1.82
N CYS A 143 14.15 27.89 2.38
CA CYS A 143 15.16 26.89 2.71
C CYS A 143 15.69 26.17 1.47
N ILE A 144 14.80 25.77 0.56
CA ILE A 144 15.19 24.98 -0.63
C ILE A 144 15.74 25.82 -1.80
N ASN A 145 15.74 27.15 -1.69
CA ASN A 145 16.26 28.04 -2.75
C ASN A 145 17.77 28.26 -2.57
N GLU A 146 18.55 27.23 -2.90
CA GLU A 146 20.01 27.23 -2.80
C GLU A 146 20.64 28.38 -3.60
N SER A 147 20.15 28.69 -4.81
CA SER A 147 20.67 29.81 -5.61
C SER A 147 20.63 31.15 -4.86
N ALA A 148 19.55 31.43 -4.13
CA ALA A 148 19.44 32.64 -3.33
C ALA A 148 20.34 32.60 -2.09
N ILE A 149 20.49 31.43 -1.46
CA ILE A 149 21.38 31.22 -0.30
C ILE A 149 22.84 31.43 -0.73
N ASP A 150 23.27 30.77 -1.80
CA ASP A 150 24.64 30.82 -2.32
C ASP A 150 25.02 32.22 -2.79
N SER A 151 24.09 32.96 -3.40
CA SER A 151 24.31 34.36 -3.82
C SER A 151 24.68 35.30 -2.66
N ARG A 152 24.29 34.95 -1.43
CA ARG A 152 24.55 35.74 -0.21
C ARG A 152 25.84 35.31 0.49
N GLY A 153 26.34 34.10 0.22
CA GLY A 153 27.49 33.52 0.91
C GLY A 153 27.40 33.63 2.44
N GLY A 154 28.53 33.91 3.09
CA GLY A 154 28.60 34.09 4.55
C GLY A 154 28.07 35.43 5.07
N GLN A 155 27.58 36.34 4.22
CA GLN A 155 27.19 37.70 4.64
C GLN A 155 26.13 37.75 5.75
N PRO A 156 25.09 36.90 5.77
CA PRO A 156 24.13 36.90 6.87
C PRO A 156 24.79 36.62 8.23
N LEU A 157 25.75 35.70 8.29
CA LEU A 157 26.49 35.39 9.50
C LEU A 157 27.44 36.54 9.88
N LEU A 158 28.18 37.10 8.93
CA LEU A 158 29.09 38.22 9.18
C LEU A 158 28.39 39.45 9.76
N LYS A 159 27.14 39.70 9.36
CA LYS A 159 26.31 40.78 9.93
C LYS A 159 25.86 40.49 11.36
N LEU A 160 25.71 39.22 11.73
CA LEU A 160 25.31 38.80 13.07
C LEU A 160 26.49 38.85 14.06
N LEU A 161 27.72 38.58 13.61
CA LEU A 161 28.88 38.47 14.49
C LEU A 161 29.07 39.67 15.44
N PRO A 162 28.95 40.94 15.02
CA PRO A 162 29.09 42.08 15.93
C PRO A 162 28.10 42.08 17.10
N ASP A 163 26.89 41.55 16.91
CA ASP A 163 25.84 41.51 17.94
C ASP A 163 26.15 40.49 19.04
N ILE A 164 27.03 39.52 18.77
CA ILE A 164 27.46 38.47 19.70
C ILE A 164 28.92 38.61 20.11
N TYR A 165 29.48 39.82 20.05
CA TYR A 165 30.88 40.13 20.39
C TYR A 165 31.91 39.49 19.46
N GLY A 166 31.55 39.19 18.21
CA GLY A 166 32.44 38.68 17.18
C GLY A 166 32.82 37.20 17.36
N TRP A 167 33.83 36.77 16.61
CA TRP A 167 34.43 35.44 16.73
C TRP A 167 35.95 35.59 16.76
N PRO A 168 36.63 35.42 17.92
CA PRO A 168 38.03 35.81 18.08
C PRO A 168 38.99 35.21 17.05
N VAL A 169 38.81 33.95 16.69
CA VAL A 169 39.66 33.25 15.71
C VAL A 169 39.53 33.83 14.29
N ALA A 170 38.43 34.53 14.00
CA ALA A 170 38.08 35.06 12.69
C ALA A 170 37.97 36.60 12.68
N SER A 171 38.41 37.28 13.74
CA SER A 171 38.31 38.73 13.89
C SER A 171 39.69 39.33 14.18
N ASP A 172 40.06 40.35 13.40
CA ASP A 172 41.29 41.10 13.66
C ASP A 172 41.14 41.94 14.94
N ASN A 173 42.20 41.98 15.76
CA ASN A 173 42.26 42.78 16.99
C ASN A 173 41.03 42.59 17.90
N TRP A 174 40.55 41.35 18.02
CA TRP A 174 39.36 41.02 18.80
C TRP A 174 39.45 41.51 20.26
N ASP A 175 40.62 41.35 20.89
CA ASP A 175 40.85 41.80 22.27
C ASP A 175 40.62 43.31 22.45
N GLN A 176 40.96 44.11 21.44
CA GLN A 176 40.76 45.56 21.46
C GLN A 176 39.29 45.93 21.26
N THR A 177 38.60 45.19 20.38
CA THR A 177 37.22 45.52 19.98
C THR A 177 36.19 45.01 21.00
N TYR A 178 36.37 43.79 21.50
CA TYR A 178 35.39 43.08 22.32
C TYR A 178 35.98 42.53 23.63
N GLY A 179 37.29 42.37 23.75
CA GLY A 179 37.92 41.70 24.89
C GLY A 179 37.68 42.34 26.26
N THR A 180 37.33 43.63 26.31
CA THR A 180 37.02 44.33 27.58
C THR A 180 35.54 44.23 28.00
N SER A 181 34.64 44.00 27.05
CA SER A 181 33.19 43.91 27.28
C SER A 181 32.67 42.47 27.31
N TRP A 182 33.39 41.56 26.68
CA TRP A 182 33.06 40.15 26.63
C TRP A 182 33.46 39.44 27.94
N THR A 183 32.58 38.56 28.43
CA THR A 183 32.84 37.67 29.56
C THR A 183 32.24 36.29 29.25
N ALA A 184 33.01 35.21 29.42
CA ALA A 184 32.56 33.86 29.10
C ALA A 184 31.27 33.47 29.84
N GLU A 185 31.23 33.73 31.15
CA GLU A 185 30.06 33.57 32.01
C GLU A 185 30.18 34.59 33.16
N LYS A 186 29.10 35.30 33.50
CA LYS A 186 28.97 35.92 34.82
C LYS A 186 28.44 34.84 35.75
N SER A 187 29.28 34.35 36.66
CA SER A 187 28.83 33.58 37.83
C SER A 187 27.95 34.43 38.73
#